data_AF-X1UWB9-F1
#
_entry.id   AF-X1UWB9-F1
#
_cell.length_a   1.000
_cell.length_b   1.000
_cell.length_c   1.000
_cell.angle_alpha   90.00
_cell.angle_beta   90.00
_cell.angle_gamma   90.00
#
_symmetry.space_group_name_H-M   'P 1'
#
loop_
_entity.id
_entity.type
_entity.pdbx_description
1 polymer ?
#
loop_
_entity_poly.entity_id
_entity_poly.type
_entity_poly.pdbx_seq_one_letter_code
_entity_poly.pdbx_strand_id
1 'polypeptide(L)' 'MNKAKKRYDSKWKVTRILLADYRLLKTLSQATGVSMAEALHKIITRDWAMA' A
#
# COMPACT_ATOMS: atom_id res chain seq x y z
N MET A 1 25.97 2.05 8.36
CA MET A 1 24.56 2.02 7.90
C MET A 1 24.11 3.46 7.61
N ASN A 2 23.57 3.73 6.41
CA ASN A 2 23.30 5.09 5.94
C ASN A 2 22.19 5.76 6.79
N LYS A 3 22.50 6.86 7.51
CA LYS A 3 21.58 7.49 8.50
C LYS A 3 20.26 7.94 7.87
N ALA A 4 20.29 8.38 6.62
CA ALA A 4 19.11 8.76 5.85
C ALA A 4 18.17 7.57 5.61
N LYS A 5 18.74 6.40 5.26
CA LYS A 5 17.98 5.16 5.06
C LYS A 5 17.29 4.71 6.33
N LYS A 6 17.98 4.75 7.49
CA LYS A 6 17.38 4.39 8.79
C LYS A 6 16.18 5.27 9.15
N ARG A 7 16.25 6.59 8.87
CA ARG A 7 15.12 7.52 9.09
C ARG A 7 13.95 7.27 8.12
N TYR A 8 14.25 6.94 6.87
CA TYR A 8 13.23 6.59 5.89
C TYR A 8 12.51 5.30 6.30
N ASP A 9 13.26 4.26 6.64
CA ASP A 9 12.72 2.96 7.04
C ASP A 9 11.92 3.05 8.35
N SER A 10 12.30 3.94 9.29
CA SER A 10 11.51 4.18 10.51
C SER A 10 10.23 4.98 10.27
N LYS A 11 10.23 5.87 9.27
CA LYS A 11 9.09 6.75 8.95
C LYS A 11 8.08 6.06 8.03
N TRP A 12 8.56 5.25 7.09
CA TRP A 12 7.77 4.62 6.04
C TRP A 12 7.83 3.10 6.21
N LYS A 13 6.72 2.49 6.63
CA LYS A 13 6.62 1.04 6.66
C LYS A 13 6.42 0.52 5.24
N VAL A 14 7.45 -0.12 4.69
CA VAL A 14 7.38 -0.73 3.36
C VAL A 14 6.73 -2.10 3.48
N THR A 15 5.56 -2.26 2.90
CA THR A 15 4.93 -3.58 2.75
C THR A 15 5.49 -4.24 1.49
N ARG A 16 6.14 -5.40 1.64
CA ARG A 16 6.49 -6.23 0.50
C ARG A 16 5.25 -6.98 0.04
N ILE A 17 4.91 -6.83 -1.22
CA ILE A 17 3.76 -7.48 -1.87
C ILE A 17 4.22 -8.12 -3.19
N LEU A 18 3.44 -9.06 -3.70
CA LEU A 18 3.72 -9.63 -5.01
C LEU A 18 3.56 -8.56 -6.09
N LEU A 19 4.30 -8.71 -7.19
CA LEU A 19 4.24 -7.75 -8.30
C LEU A 19 2.85 -7.66 -8.91
N ALA A 20 2.11 -8.78 -8.94
CA ALA A 20 0.73 -8.82 -9.40
C ALA A 20 -0.18 -7.92 -8.53
N ASP A 21 -0.09 -8.06 -7.21
CA ASP A 21 -0.88 -7.25 -6.26
C ASP A 21 -0.53 -5.77 -6.36
N TYR A 22 0.76 -5.45 -6.53
CA TYR A 22 1.20 -4.07 -6.74
C TYR A 22 0.54 -3.45 -7.97
N ARG A 23 0.51 -4.18 -9.09
CA ARG A 23 -0.12 -3.70 -10.33
C ARG A 23 -1.62 -3.49 -10.15
N LEU A 24 -2.31 -4.43 -9.50
CA LEU A 24 -3.73 -4.30 -9.18
C LEU A 24 -4.00 -3.06 -8.33
N LEU A 25 -3.27 -2.89 -7.22
CA LEU A 25 -3.40 -1.73 -6.33
C LEU A 25 -3.13 -0.42 -7.05
N LYS A 26 -2.14 -0.40 -7.95
CA LYS A 26 -1.82 0.77 -8.75
C LYS A 26 -2.97 1.14 -9.69
N THR A 27 -3.52 0.17 -10.41
CA THR A 27 -4.67 0.40 -11.29
C THR A 27 -5.89 0.88 -10.52
N LEU A 28 -6.18 0.28 -9.36
CA LEU A 28 -7.31 0.70 -8.50
C LEU A 28 -7.12 2.11 -7.93
N SER A 29 -5.90 2.43 -7.48
CA SER A 29 -5.52 3.76 -7.01
C SER A 29 -5.72 4.81 -8.10
N GLN A 30 -5.30 4.52 -9.34
CA GLN A 30 -5.49 5.42 -10.48
C GLN A 30 -6.96 5.59 -10.86
N ALA A 31 -7.74 4.51 -10.87
CA ALA A 31 -9.16 4.55 -11.22
C ALA A 31 -10.01 5.32 -10.19
N THR A 32 -9.64 5.27 -8.91
CA THR A 32 -10.39 5.90 -7.81
C THR A 32 -9.84 7.26 -7.39
N GLY A 33 -8.67 7.65 -7.89
CA GLY A 33 -8.02 8.91 -7.54
C GLY A 33 -7.49 8.97 -6.10
N VAL A 34 -7.38 7.84 -5.41
CA VAL A 34 -6.89 7.76 -4.02
C VAL A 34 -5.47 7.22 -3.94
N SER A 35 -4.80 7.39 -2.80
CA SER A 35 -3.45 6.84 -2.61
C SER A 35 -3.45 5.30 -2.62
N MET A 36 -2.34 4.68 -3.04
CA MET A 36 -2.19 3.21 -3.00
C MET A 36 -2.38 2.63 -1.59
N ALA A 37 -1.96 3.36 -0.55
CA ALA A 37 -2.13 2.94 0.84
C ALA A 37 -3.61 2.94 1.25
N GLU A 38 -4.37 3.95 0.83
CA GLU A 38 -5.81 4.03 1.07
C GLU A 38 -6.58 2.98 0.25
N ALA A 39 -6.20 2.76 -1.00
CA ALA A 39 -6.77 1.70 -1.84
C ALA A 39 -6.56 0.33 -1.17
N LEU A 40 -5.35 0.04 -0.71
CA LEU A 40 -5.04 -1.19 0.03
C LEU A 40 -5.84 -1.29 1.33
N HIS A 41 -5.88 -0.20 2.11
CA HIS A 41 -6.63 -0.18 3.36
C HIS A 41 -8.11 -0.48 3.13
N LYS A 42 -8.73 0.15 2.13
CA LYS A 42 -10.13 -0.09 1.76
C LYS A 42 -10.37 -1.53 1.33
N ILE A 43 -9.48 -2.15 0.55
CA ILE A 43 -9.63 -3.56 0.16
C ILE A 43 -9.62 -4.45 1.41
N ILE A 44 -8.61 -4.30 2.26
CA ILE A 44 -8.44 -5.13 3.45
C ILE A 44 -9.61 -4.92 4.43
N THR A 45 -10.09 -3.69 4.63
CA THR A 45 -11.16 -3.42 5.61
C THR A 45 -12.55 -3.64 5.07
N ARG A 46 -12.79 -3.45 3.77
CA ARG A 46 -14.10 -3.64 3.13
C ARG A 46 -14.41 -5.12 2.90
N ASP A 47 -13.43 -5.92 2.50
CA ASP A 47 -13.63 -7.37 2.35
C ASP A 47 -13.76 -8.06 3.71
N TRP A 48 -13.02 -7.60 4.73
CA TRP A 48 -13.22 -8.05 6.12
C TRP A 48 -14.61 -7.70 6.67
N ALA A 49 -15.15 -6.52 6.34
CA ALA A 49 -16.43 -6.05 6.87
C ALA A 49 -17.67 -6.62 6.15
N MET A 50 -17.47 -7.37 5.05
CA MET A 50 -18.54 -8.00 4.25
C MET A 50 -18.58 -9.53 4.39
N ALA A 51 -17.71 -10.10 5.24
CA ALA A 51 -17.71 -11.51 5.65
C ALA A 51 -18.37 -11.66 7.04
#